data_AF-A0A9D6VUN3-F1
#
_entry.id   AF-A0A9D6VUN3-F1
#
_cell.length_a   1.000
_cell.length_b   1.000
_cell.length_c   1.000
_cell.angle_alpha   90.00
_cell.angle_beta   90.00
_cell.angle_gamma   90.00
#
_symmetry.space_group_name_H-M   'P 1'
#
loop_
_entity.id
_entity.type
_entity.pdbx_description
1 polymer ?
#
loop_
_entity_poly.entity_id
_entity_poly.type
_entity_poly.pdbx_seq_one_letter_code
_entity_poly.pdbx_strand_id
1 'polypeptide(L)'
;MHKPHRDVPVTEALDLQSRPATVLRGVGPRAAQRLANLGIATVQDLLFHLPSRYQDRTRVLPIGSLRPGDEAVIEGAVDLAEIKFGRKRMLLVRLSDGTGALTLRFFHFNANQQAGFARGTRLRCYGEVRPGAVTLEMIHPEYRRVEPGVVEAVEEHLTPIYPSTEGMHQLTLRALTDQALEHLAQTGDAGLHDWLPPELLKQFKLPSLTAAIRYVHRPPPEASVESLEAGKHPAQQRLVFEELLAHHLSLRQLRHAAKAQRAPALAGLGALRERFLASLPFALTAAQQRVVAEIETDLCRDHPMLRLVQGDVGSGKTVVAALAALQAIESGAQVAVMAPTELLAEQHYRNFHAWLAPLGIEVAWLSGKIKGKARTTALAALAEGRAPLAIGTHALFQEDVQFARLGLVIVDEQHRFGVHQRLALRDKGQQGELRPHQLTMTATPIPRTLAMTLYADLDASIIDELPPGRSPVQTVVIPGNRRPEIVERVRQAC
;
A
#
# COMPACT_ATOMS: atom_id res chain seq x y z
N MET A 1 -28.14 10.67 -52.11
CA MET A 1 -26.92 10.50 -51.31
C MET A 1 -27.28 10.55 -49.84
N HIS A 2 -27.51 9.39 -49.24
CA HIS A 2 -27.72 9.21 -47.81
C HIS A 2 -26.41 9.50 -47.07
N LYS A 3 -26.43 10.41 -46.09
CA LYS A 3 -25.35 10.53 -45.11
C LYS A 3 -25.41 9.33 -44.16
N PRO A 4 -24.29 8.65 -43.86
CA PRO A 4 -24.31 7.53 -42.94
C PRO A 4 -24.53 8.04 -41.52
N HIS A 5 -25.55 7.51 -40.86
CA HIS A 5 -25.63 7.51 -39.40
C HIS A 5 -24.37 6.82 -38.87
N ARG A 6 -23.61 7.49 -38.00
CA ARG A 6 -22.60 6.83 -37.18
C ARG A 6 -23.36 6.03 -36.13
N ASP A 7 -23.54 4.74 -36.39
CA ASP A 7 -23.92 3.76 -35.38
C ASP A 7 -22.77 3.69 -34.36
N VAL A 8 -22.97 4.29 -33.20
CA VAL A 8 -22.16 3.99 -32.01
C VAL A 8 -22.58 2.58 -31.58
N PRO A 9 -21.66 1.61 -31.46
CA PRO A 9 -22.03 0.26 -31.04
C PRO A 9 -22.69 0.32 -29.66
N VAL A 10 -23.86 -0.32 -29.53
CA VAL A 10 -24.74 -0.32 -28.34
C VAL A 10 -23.99 -0.75 -27.06
N THR A 11 -22.87 -1.45 -27.19
CA THR A 11 -21.96 -1.86 -26.11
C THR A 11 -21.20 -0.71 -25.45
N GLU A 12 -20.82 0.35 -26.17
CA GLU A 12 -20.11 1.51 -25.57
C GLU A 12 -21.04 2.43 -24.77
N ALA A 13 -22.34 2.43 -25.06
CA ALA A 13 -23.31 3.31 -24.40
C ALA A 13 -23.71 2.82 -22.99
N LEU A 14 -23.48 1.55 -22.69
CA LEU A 14 -23.86 0.91 -21.42
C LEU A 14 -22.69 0.81 -20.43
N ASP A 15 -21.45 0.84 -20.91
CA ASP A 15 -20.27 0.70 -20.06
C ASP A 15 -19.95 2.00 -19.32
N LEU A 16 -19.99 1.95 -17.99
CA LEU A 16 -19.71 3.11 -17.14
C LEU A 16 -18.22 3.45 -17.06
N GLN A 17 -17.33 2.53 -17.46
CA GLN A 17 -15.89 2.76 -17.53
C GLN A 17 -15.52 3.78 -18.60
N SER A 18 -16.17 3.74 -19.76
CA SER A 18 -15.88 4.69 -20.86
C SER A 18 -16.64 6.01 -20.72
N ARG A 19 -17.64 6.08 -19.84
CA ARG A 19 -18.53 7.22 -19.68
C ARG A 19 -17.88 8.32 -18.82
N PRO A 20 -17.62 9.52 -19.36
CA PRO A 20 -16.90 10.55 -18.62
C PRO A 20 -17.77 11.16 -17.52
N ALA A 21 -17.16 11.53 -16.40
CA ALA A 21 -17.85 12.15 -15.25
C ALA A 21 -18.49 13.51 -15.61
N THR A 22 -18.06 14.15 -16.69
CA THR A 22 -18.64 15.40 -17.21
C THR A 22 -20.07 15.26 -17.72
N VAL A 23 -20.56 14.04 -17.93
CA VAL A 23 -21.98 13.77 -18.25
C VAL A 23 -22.89 14.02 -17.04
N LEU A 24 -22.35 13.97 -15.81
CA LEU A 24 -23.11 14.19 -14.59
C LEU A 24 -23.48 15.68 -14.44
N ARG A 25 -24.72 15.94 -14.01
CA ARG A 25 -25.22 17.31 -13.82
C ARG A 25 -24.44 17.98 -12.69
N GLY A 26 -23.98 19.20 -12.96
CA GLY A 26 -23.15 19.98 -12.03
C GLY A 26 -21.64 19.82 -12.26
N VAL A 27 -21.20 18.92 -13.14
CA VAL A 27 -19.78 18.73 -13.47
C VAL A 27 -19.36 19.64 -14.62
N GLY A 28 -19.19 20.93 -14.32
CA GLY A 28 -18.52 21.88 -15.22
C GLY A 28 -16.99 21.73 -15.23
N PRO A 29 -16.25 22.50 -16.05
CA PRO A 29 -14.79 22.36 -16.19
C PRO A 29 -14.00 22.42 -14.87
N ARG A 30 -14.41 23.31 -13.96
CA ARG A 30 -13.79 23.42 -12.62
C ARG A 30 -14.07 22.21 -11.73
N ALA A 31 -15.29 21.67 -11.78
CA ALA A 31 -15.66 20.49 -11.02
C ALA A 31 -14.95 19.25 -11.58
N ALA A 32 -14.86 19.13 -12.91
CA ALA A 32 -14.10 18.08 -13.58
C ALA A 32 -12.61 18.10 -13.17
N GLN A 33 -11.97 19.26 -13.10
CA GLN A 33 -10.59 19.37 -12.62
C GLN A 33 -10.44 18.92 -11.16
N ARG A 34 -11.40 19.25 -10.29
CA ARG A 34 -11.39 18.82 -8.89
C ARG A 34 -11.62 17.30 -8.76
N LEU A 35 -12.48 16.72 -9.58
CA LEU A 35 -12.66 15.26 -9.66
C LEU A 35 -11.37 14.58 -10.18
N ALA A 36 -10.71 15.14 -11.19
CA ALA A 36 -9.44 14.62 -11.68
C ALA A 36 -8.33 14.63 -10.60
N ASN A 37 -8.32 15.63 -9.71
CA ASN A 37 -7.41 15.65 -8.55
C ASN A 37 -7.69 14.52 -7.54
N LEU A 38 -8.89 13.94 -7.56
CA LEU A 38 -9.26 12.73 -6.80
C LEU A 38 -9.05 11.44 -7.60
N GLY A 39 -8.50 11.52 -8.82
CA GLY A 39 -8.37 10.37 -9.72
C GLY A 39 -9.68 9.95 -10.40
N ILE A 40 -10.71 10.81 -10.39
CA ILE A 40 -12.04 10.51 -10.94
C ILE A 40 -12.18 11.15 -12.33
N ALA A 41 -12.19 10.32 -13.37
CA ALA A 41 -12.40 10.76 -14.75
C ALA A 41 -13.75 10.27 -15.33
N THR A 42 -14.25 9.14 -14.85
CA THR A 42 -15.39 8.41 -15.40
C THR A 42 -16.49 8.22 -14.37
N VAL A 43 -17.68 7.80 -14.81
CA VAL A 43 -18.79 7.45 -13.90
C VAL A 43 -18.41 6.23 -13.05
N GLN A 44 -17.70 5.26 -13.63
CA GLN A 44 -17.15 4.13 -12.89
C GLN A 44 -16.19 4.59 -11.78
N ASP A 45 -15.25 5.48 -12.08
CA ASP A 45 -14.30 5.95 -11.06
C ASP A 45 -15.02 6.56 -9.85
N LEU A 46 -16.13 7.27 -10.10
CA LEU A 46 -16.96 7.84 -9.04
C LEU A 46 -17.71 6.78 -8.22
N LEU A 47 -18.14 5.67 -8.84
CA LEU A 47 -18.72 4.51 -8.15
C LEU A 47 -17.68 3.74 -7.31
N PHE A 48 -16.40 3.80 -7.68
CA PHE A 48 -15.31 3.24 -6.89
C PHE A 48 -14.66 4.27 -5.94
N HIS A 49 -15.15 5.51 -5.90
CA HIS A 49 -14.78 6.50 -4.89
C HIS A 49 -15.55 6.24 -3.59
N LEU A 50 -15.12 5.21 -2.86
CA LEU A 50 -15.85 4.68 -1.71
C LEU A 50 -15.88 5.65 -0.51
N PRO A 51 -16.94 5.65 0.30
CA PRO A 51 -16.98 6.38 1.56
C PRO A 51 -15.89 5.91 2.54
N SER A 52 -15.33 6.86 3.28
CA SER A 52 -14.35 6.62 4.36
C SER A 52 -14.99 6.33 5.71
N ARG A 53 -16.21 6.83 5.94
CA ARG A 53 -17.02 6.63 7.15
C ARG A 53 -18.48 6.96 6.87
N TYR A 54 -19.34 6.72 7.85
CA TYR A 54 -20.78 6.95 7.75
C TYR A 54 -21.28 7.76 8.95
N GLN A 55 -22.34 8.53 8.73
CA GLN A 55 -23.03 9.29 9.76
C GLN A 55 -24.46 8.82 9.85
N ASP A 56 -24.91 8.47 11.05
CA ASP A 56 -26.32 8.12 11.27
C ASP A 56 -27.15 9.40 11.36
N ARG A 57 -27.82 9.72 10.24
CA ARG A 57 -28.79 10.81 10.12
C ARG A 57 -30.21 10.31 9.85
N THR A 58 -30.45 9.03 10.14
CA THR A 58 -31.67 8.31 9.79
C THR A 58 -32.76 8.41 10.85
N ARG A 59 -32.46 9.07 11.98
CA ARG A 59 -33.37 9.26 13.10
C ARG A 59 -33.04 10.54 13.83
N VAL A 60 -34.09 11.19 14.34
CA VAL A 60 -33.95 12.31 15.27
C VAL A 60 -33.94 11.75 16.68
N LEU A 61 -32.89 12.06 17.44
CA LEU A 61 -32.78 11.66 18.84
C LEU A 61 -33.36 12.74 19.77
N PRO A 62 -34.12 12.35 20.81
CA PRO A 62 -34.54 13.29 21.84
C PRO A 62 -33.33 13.90 22.54
N ILE A 63 -33.33 15.23 22.74
CA ILE A 63 -32.22 15.96 23.35
C ILE A 63 -31.92 15.43 24.76
N GLY A 64 -32.94 15.03 25.51
CA GLY A 64 -32.79 14.47 26.85
C GLY A 64 -32.10 13.10 26.92
N SER A 65 -31.96 12.40 25.79
CA SER A 65 -31.34 11.07 25.72
C SER A 65 -29.85 11.09 25.36
N LEU A 66 -29.33 12.26 24.95
CA LEU A 66 -27.98 12.43 24.43
C LEU A 66 -26.92 12.25 25.51
N ARG A 67 -25.76 11.72 25.11
CA ARG A 67 -24.57 11.54 25.93
C ARG A 67 -23.38 12.27 25.31
N PRO A 68 -22.40 12.71 26.12
CA PRO A 68 -21.13 13.19 25.60
C PRO A 68 -20.48 12.17 24.67
N GLY A 69 -20.09 12.60 23.47
CA GLY A 69 -19.50 11.77 22.42
C GLY A 69 -20.48 11.29 21.36
N ASP A 70 -21.79 11.44 21.56
CA ASP A 70 -22.78 11.09 20.54
C ASP A 70 -22.68 12.03 19.33
N GLU A 71 -22.70 11.49 18.11
CA GLU A 71 -23.03 12.26 16.91
C GLU A 71 -24.51 12.01 16.58
N ALA A 72 -25.33 13.07 16.61
CA ALA A 72 -26.78 12.90 16.55
C ALA A 72 -27.47 13.97 15.70
N VAL A 73 -28.56 13.58 15.04
CA VAL A 73 -29.56 14.53 14.55
C VAL A 73 -30.52 14.85 15.69
N ILE A 74 -30.69 16.13 15.99
CA ILE A 74 -31.62 16.63 16.99
C ILE A 74 -32.57 17.63 16.34
N GLU A 75 -33.77 17.76 16.88
CA GLU A 75 -34.72 18.79 16.49
C GLU A 75 -35.27 19.47 17.74
N GLY A 76 -35.26 20.80 17.76
CA GLY A 76 -35.78 21.56 18.89
C GLY A 76 -36.08 23.01 18.54
N ALA A 77 -36.83 23.66 19.43
CA ALA A 77 -37.12 25.08 19.34
C ALA A 77 -36.04 25.90 20.05
N VAL A 78 -35.71 27.05 19.48
CA VAL A 78 -34.79 28.01 20.11
C VAL A 78 -35.48 28.65 21.32
N ASP A 79 -34.94 28.44 22.51
CA ASP A 79 -35.36 29.10 23.74
C ASP A 79 -34.75 30.50 23.85
N LEU A 80 -33.45 30.59 23.54
CA LEU A 80 -32.64 31.79 23.70
C LEU A 80 -31.49 31.78 22.70
N ALA A 81 -31.22 32.91 22.07
CA ALA A 81 -30.01 33.16 21.30
C ALA A 81 -29.32 34.43 21.81
N GLU A 82 -28.09 34.29 22.31
CA GLU A 82 -27.35 35.40 22.90
C GLU A 82 -25.87 35.42 22.46
N ILE A 83 -25.29 36.61 22.39
CA ILE A 83 -23.86 36.77 22.15
C ILE A 83 -23.16 36.90 23.50
N LYS A 84 -22.26 35.97 23.79
CA LYS A 84 -21.40 36.04 24.96
C LYS A 84 -20.06 36.65 24.60
N PHE A 85 -19.67 37.68 25.34
CA PHE A 85 -18.38 38.36 25.18
C PHE A 85 -17.39 37.80 26.21
N GLY A 86 -16.60 36.81 25.80
CA GLY A 86 -15.44 36.31 26.55
C GLY A 86 -14.13 36.78 25.90
N ARG A 87 -13.06 35.96 26.01
CA ARG A 87 -11.79 36.21 25.28
C ARG A 87 -11.99 36.32 23.76
N LYS A 88 -12.99 35.62 23.20
CA LYS A 88 -13.51 35.79 21.84
C LYS A 88 -15.04 35.89 21.92
N ARG A 89 -15.66 36.67 21.04
CA ARG A 89 -17.13 36.70 20.92
C ARG A 89 -17.64 35.36 20.40
N MET A 90 -18.77 34.91 20.92
CA MET A 90 -19.40 33.65 20.52
C MET A 90 -20.92 33.77 20.62
N LEU A 91 -21.62 33.15 19.68
CA LEU A 91 -23.08 33.06 19.68
C LEU A 91 -23.48 31.73 20.33
N LEU A 92 -24.31 31.83 21.36
CA LEU A 92 -24.88 30.70 22.08
C LEU A 92 -26.37 30.64 21.77
N VAL A 93 -26.83 29.48 21.29
CA VAL A 93 -28.24 29.24 20.96
C VAL A 93 -28.71 28.04 21.76
N ARG A 94 -29.59 28.27 22.73
CA ARG A 94 -30.18 27.20 23.53
C ARG A 94 -31.38 26.62 22.79
N LEU A 95 -31.33 25.32 22.51
CA LEU A 95 -32.44 24.53 22.00
C LEU A 95 -33.09 23.72 23.13
N SER A 96 -34.40 23.54 23.02
CA SER A 96 -35.15 22.52 23.77
C SER A 96 -36.16 21.79 22.89
N ASP A 97 -36.45 20.53 23.21
CA ASP A 97 -37.41 19.68 22.52
C ASP A 97 -38.52 19.16 23.46
N GLY A 98 -38.55 19.65 24.70
CA GLY A 98 -39.43 19.17 25.77
C GLY A 98 -38.89 17.95 26.54
N THR A 99 -37.89 17.24 26.03
CA THR A 99 -37.21 16.12 26.72
C THR A 99 -35.89 16.55 27.37
N GLY A 100 -35.23 17.56 26.80
CA GLY A 100 -34.00 18.13 27.32
C GLY A 100 -33.67 19.47 26.70
N ALA A 101 -32.49 20.00 27.04
CA ALA A 101 -31.96 21.21 26.43
C ALA A 101 -30.47 21.04 26.11
N LEU A 102 -30.06 21.64 24.99
CA LEU A 102 -28.68 21.62 24.49
C LEU A 102 -28.33 23.00 23.94
N THR A 103 -27.05 23.38 24.05
CA THR A 103 -26.56 24.68 23.56
C THR A 103 -25.78 24.50 22.26
N LEU A 104 -26.18 25.16 21.18
CA LEU A 104 -25.35 25.32 19.99
C LEU A 104 -24.37 26.47 20.22
N ARG A 105 -23.10 26.26 19.85
CA ARG A 105 -22.04 27.24 20.00
C ARG A 105 -21.39 27.56 18.65
N PHE A 106 -21.38 28.85 18.29
CA PHE A 106 -20.73 29.35 17.08
C PHE A 106 -19.68 30.41 17.43
N PHE A 107 -18.41 30.16 17.06
CA PHE A 107 -17.32 31.13 17.16
C PHE A 107 -17.26 32.07 15.94
N HIS A 108 -17.73 31.58 14.80
CA HIS A 108 -17.86 32.33 13.55
C HIS A 108 -19.34 32.40 13.17
N PHE A 109 -19.90 33.61 13.21
CA PHE A 109 -21.30 33.88 12.86
C PHE A 109 -21.47 35.25 12.21
N ASN A 110 -22.58 35.44 11.51
CA ASN A 110 -22.97 36.72 10.91
C ASN A 110 -24.35 37.18 11.43
N ALA A 111 -24.72 38.42 11.13
CA ALA A 111 -25.96 39.01 11.62
C ALA A 111 -27.22 38.27 11.13
N ASN A 112 -27.22 37.74 9.90
CA ASN A 112 -28.34 37.00 9.33
C ASN A 112 -28.55 35.65 10.03
N GLN A 113 -27.45 34.98 10.39
CA GLN A 113 -27.47 33.75 11.18
C GLN A 113 -28.08 34.01 12.56
N GLN A 114 -27.62 35.05 13.25
CA GLN A 114 -28.19 35.47 14.54
C GLN A 114 -29.68 35.79 14.42
N ALA A 115 -30.07 36.60 13.44
CA ALA A 115 -31.44 37.09 13.28
C ALA A 115 -32.47 35.95 13.12
N GLY A 116 -32.10 34.86 12.45
CA GLY A 116 -33.02 33.73 12.35
C GLY A 116 -32.68 32.54 13.25
N PHE A 117 -32.08 32.84 14.40
CA PHE A 117 -32.21 32.05 15.63
C PHE A 117 -33.14 32.78 16.63
N ALA A 118 -34.17 33.45 16.12
CA ALA A 118 -35.19 34.07 16.96
C ALA A 118 -35.89 33.00 17.83
N ARG A 119 -36.32 33.40 19.03
CA ARG A 119 -37.03 32.51 19.95
C ARG A 119 -38.24 31.86 19.26
N GLY A 120 -38.42 30.56 19.47
CA GLY A 120 -39.47 29.76 18.84
C GLY A 120 -39.12 29.20 17.45
N THR A 121 -38.00 29.62 16.84
CA THR A 121 -37.53 29.01 15.59
C THR A 121 -37.21 27.54 15.82
N ARG A 122 -37.77 26.64 15.01
CA ARG A 122 -37.40 25.23 15.04
C ARG A 122 -36.18 24.98 14.18
N LEU A 123 -35.22 24.24 14.73
CA LEU A 123 -33.99 23.89 14.06
C LEU A 123 -33.78 22.38 14.11
N ARG A 124 -33.40 21.81 12.97
CA ARG A 124 -32.82 20.47 12.90
C ARG A 124 -31.31 20.61 12.82
N CYS A 125 -30.59 19.96 13.72
CA CYS A 125 -29.15 20.08 13.85
C CYS A 125 -28.49 18.71 13.80
N TYR A 126 -27.31 18.63 13.21
CA TYR A 126 -26.42 17.48 13.27
C TYR A 126 -25.05 17.93 13.78
N GLY A 127 -24.53 17.23 14.79
CA GLY A 127 -23.20 17.49 15.31
C GLY A 127 -22.80 16.55 16.43
N GLU A 128 -21.53 16.65 16.83
CA GLU A 128 -20.97 15.96 17.97
C GLU A 128 -21.42 16.65 19.27
N VAL A 129 -21.95 15.85 20.19
CA VAL A 129 -22.40 16.27 21.52
C VAL A 129 -21.22 16.29 22.47
N ARG A 130 -20.97 17.44 23.08
CA ARG A 130 -19.86 17.69 24.01
C ARG A 130 -20.37 18.15 25.37
N PRO A 131 -19.59 17.94 26.45
CA PRO A 131 -19.93 18.53 27.74
C PRO A 131 -19.73 20.05 27.68
N GLY A 132 -20.82 20.80 27.88
CA GLY A 132 -20.79 22.24 28.05
C GLY A 132 -20.74 22.65 29.53
N ALA A 133 -20.74 23.95 29.80
CA ALA A 133 -20.63 24.46 31.17
C ALA A 133 -21.88 24.22 32.03
N VAL A 134 -23.06 24.10 31.40
CA VAL A 134 -24.36 23.96 32.10
C VAL A 134 -25.18 22.85 31.48
N THR A 135 -25.30 22.85 30.15
CA THR A 135 -25.95 21.79 29.37
C THR A 135 -24.91 21.10 28.48
N LEU A 136 -25.30 19.99 27.86
CA LEU A 136 -24.61 19.50 26.68
C LEU A 136 -24.57 20.58 25.59
N GLU A 137 -23.61 20.47 24.68
CA GLU A 137 -23.43 21.42 23.60
C GLU A 137 -22.99 20.78 22.29
N MET A 138 -23.30 21.44 21.18
CA MET A 138 -22.73 21.16 19.87
C MET A 138 -21.98 22.39 19.38
N ILE A 139 -20.74 22.22 18.95
CA ILE A 139 -19.90 23.31 18.45
C ILE A 139 -19.94 23.30 16.92
N HIS A 140 -20.39 24.40 16.32
CA HIS A 140 -20.57 24.53 14.87
C HIS A 140 -21.32 23.35 14.23
N PRO A 141 -22.52 22.95 14.74
CA PRO A 141 -23.30 21.91 14.11
C PRO A 141 -23.77 22.36 12.72
N GLU A 142 -23.99 21.38 11.84
CA GLU A 142 -24.82 21.60 10.66
C GLU A 142 -26.25 21.84 11.12
N TYR A 143 -26.95 22.84 10.57
CA TYR A 143 -28.33 23.10 10.93
C TYR A 143 -29.16 23.57 9.74
N ARG A 144 -30.47 23.31 9.81
CA ARG A 144 -31.49 23.85 8.91
C ARG A 144 -32.70 24.30 9.73
N ARG A 145 -33.46 25.27 9.19
CA ARG A 145 -34.72 25.71 9.79
C ARG A 145 -35.83 24.79 9.33
N VAL A 146 -36.63 24.31 10.28
CA VAL A 146 -37.80 23.49 9.99
C VAL A 146 -39.02 24.41 9.97
N GLU A 147 -39.77 24.39 8.87
CA GLU A 147 -40.98 25.20 8.76
C GLU A 147 -42.10 24.69 9.70
N PRO A 148 -42.88 25.59 10.33
CA PRO A 148 -43.98 25.18 11.19
C PRO A 148 -45.00 24.32 10.43
N GLY A 149 -45.32 23.14 10.97
CA GLY A 149 -46.29 22.22 10.37
C GLY A 149 -45.72 21.26 9.32
N VAL A 150 -44.43 21.39 8.97
CA VAL A 150 -43.74 20.46 8.08
C VAL A 150 -42.96 19.44 8.91
N VAL A 151 -43.25 18.15 8.72
CA VAL A 151 -42.41 17.07 9.23
C VAL A 151 -41.32 16.84 8.19
N GLU A 152 -40.10 17.30 8.47
CA GLU A 152 -38.96 17.00 7.60
C GLU A 152 -38.61 15.51 7.70
N ALA A 153 -38.51 14.85 6.54
CA ALA A 153 -38.01 13.49 6.46
C ALA A 153 -36.57 13.43 6.98
N VAL A 154 -36.26 12.35 7.69
CA VAL A 154 -34.89 11.95 8.00
C VAL A 154 -34.24 11.33 6.75
N GLU A 155 -32.92 11.18 6.77
CA GLU A 155 -32.24 10.53 5.65
C GLU A 155 -32.67 9.05 5.57
N GLU A 156 -32.96 8.56 4.37
CA GLU A 156 -33.38 7.16 4.15
C GLU A 156 -32.23 6.16 4.32
N HIS A 157 -30.99 6.66 4.31
CA HIS A 157 -29.76 5.88 4.37
C HIS A 157 -28.77 6.50 5.36
N LEU A 158 -27.84 5.69 5.84
CA LEU A 158 -26.66 6.21 6.51
C LEU A 158 -25.94 7.19 5.58
N THR A 159 -25.58 8.36 6.09
CA THR A 159 -24.99 9.43 5.28
C THR A 159 -23.50 9.15 5.05
N PRO A 160 -23.05 8.89 3.81
CA PRO A 160 -21.65 8.61 3.53
C PRO A 160 -20.79 9.87 3.60
N ILE A 161 -19.55 9.70 4.05
CA ILE A 161 -18.50 10.73 4.05
C ILE A 161 -17.34 10.26 3.17
N TYR A 162 -17.13 10.97 2.07
CA TYR A 162 -16.13 10.63 1.07
C TYR A 162 -14.78 11.33 1.33
N PRO A 163 -13.65 10.72 0.93
CA PRO A 163 -12.41 11.46 0.74
C PRO A 163 -12.66 12.65 -0.20
N SER A 164 -12.09 13.82 0.13
CA SER A 164 -12.35 15.06 -0.63
C SER A 164 -11.09 15.89 -0.84
N THR A 165 -11.16 16.84 -1.77
CA THR A 165 -10.11 17.80 -2.10
C THR A 165 -10.61 19.24 -1.96
N GLU A 166 -9.72 20.22 -2.05
CA GLU A 166 -10.07 21.63 -1.89
C GLU A 166 -11.17 22.06 -2.88
N GLY A 167 -12.21 22.72 -2.34
CA GLY A 167 -13.38 23.15 -3.11
C GLY A 167 -14.32 22.02 -3.56
N MET A 168 -14.11 20.78 -3.11
CA MET A 168 -15.07 19.69 -3.27
C MET A 168 -15.79 19.44 -1.94
N HIS A 169 -17.09 19.69 -1.91
CA HIS A 169 -17.90 19.56 -0.70
C HIS A 169 -18.62 18.20 -0.66
N GLN A 170 -18.88 17.69 0.55
CA GLN A 170 -19.58 16.41 0.75
C GLN A 170 -20.96 16.38 0.09
N LEU A 171 -21.70 17.51 0.13
CA LEU A 171 -23.00 17.61 -0.54
C LEU A 171 -22.88 17.40 -2.05
N THR A 172 -21.84 17.97 -2.67
CA THR A 172 -21.56 17.78 -4.10
C THR A 172 -21.19 16.33 -4.40
N LEU A 173 -20.28 15.73 -3.63
CA LEU A 173 -19.90 14.32 -3.83
C LEU A 173 -21.09 13.38 -3.67
N ARG A 174 -21.94 13.58 -2.65
CA ARG A 174 -23.18 12.81 -2.48
C ARG A 174 -24.08 12.92 -3.71
N ALA A 175 -24.41 14.14 -4.14
CA ALA A 175 -25.26 14.36 -5.31
C ALA A 175 -24.68 13.79 -6.61
N LEU A 176 -23.36 13.78 -6.77
CA LEU A 176 -22.71 13.13 -7.91
C LEU A 176 -22.80 11.60 -7.82
N THR A 177 -22.57 11.02 -6.62
CA THR A 177 -22.72 9.57 -6.42
C THR A 177 -24.16 9.10 -6.56
N ASP A 178 -25.17 9.92 -6.20
CA ASP A 178 -26.58 9.61 -6.49
C ASP A 178 -26.81 9.44 -7.98
N GLN A 179 -26.33 10.41 -8.79
CA GLN A 179 -26.44 10.34 -10.25
C GLN A 179 -25.66 9.15 -10.83
N ALA A 180 -24.50 8.79 -10.26
CA ALA A 180 -23.75 7.63 -10.70
C ALA A 180 -24.50 6.31 -10.38
N LEU A 181 -25.13 6.22 -9.22
CA LEU A 181 -25.98 5.08 -8.85
C LEU A 181 -27.25 5.00 -9.72
N GLU A 182 -27.82 6.13 -10.12
CA GLU A 182 -28.91 6.18 -11.11
C GLU A 182 -28.47 5.61 -12.46
N HIS A 183 -27.28 6.00 -12.94
CA HIS A 183 -26.71 5.42 -14.16
C HIS A 183 -26.49 3.92 -14.02
N LEU A 184 -25.93 3.46 -12.90
CA LEU A 184 -25.79 2.03 -12.60
C LEU A 184 -27.14 1.30 -12.53
N ALA A 185 -28.20 1.96 -12.07
CA ALA A 185 -29.55 1.40 -12.06
C ALA A 185 -30.15 1.25 -13.45
N GLN A 186 -29.86 2.19 -14.36
CA GLN A 186 -30.32 2.14 -15.74
C GLN A 186 -29.61 1.07 -16.56
N THR A 187 -28.30 0.88 -16.34
CA THR A 187 -27.49 -0.11 -17.07
C THR A 187 -27.58 -1.51 -16.47
N GLY A 188 -28.00 -1.63 -15.20
CA GLY A 188 -27.97 -2.89 -14.45
C GLY A 188 -26.56 -3.48 -14.38
N ASP A 189 -26.48 -4.81 -14.35
CA ASP A 189 -25.21 -5.54 -14.28
C ASP A 189 -24.37 -5.43 -15.57
N ALA A 190 -24.90 -4.84 -16.65
CA ALA A 190 -24.12 -4.51 -17.84
C ALA A 190 -23.26 -3.25 -17.66
N GLY A 191 -23.55 -2.41 -16.66
CA GLY A 191 -22.83 -1.15 -16.44
C GLY A 191 -21.49 -1.30 -15.71
N LEU A 192 -21.33 -2.38 -14.95
CA LEU A 192 -20.08 -2.75 -14.30
C LEU A 192 -19.81 -4.21 -14.58
N HIS A 193 -18.65 -4.51 -15.15
CA HIS A 193 -18.27 -5.88 -15.39
C HIS A 193 -17.91 -6.59 -14.08
N ASP A 194 -18.70 -7.59 -13.68
CA ASP A 194 -18.40 -8.43 -12.51
C ASP A 194 -17.45 -9.56 -12.93
N TRP A 195 -16.16 -9.42 -12.60
CA TRP A 195 -15.13 -10.40 -12.96
C TRP A 195 -15.20 -11.70 -12.15
N LEU A 196 -15.95 -11.71 -11.03
CA LEU A 196 -16.03 -12.88 -10.17
C LEU A 196 -17.10 -13.86 -10.68
N PRO A 197 -16.74 -15.14 -10.92
CA PRO A 197 -17.71 -16.17 -11.28
C PRO A 197 -18.84 -16.28 -10.24
N PRO A 198 -20.10 -16.47 -10.67
CA PRO A 198 -21.25 -16.61 -9.76
C PRO A 198 -21.09 -17.74 -8.72
N GLU A 199 -20.34 -18.78 -9.06
CA GLU A 199 -20.03 -19.91 -8.18
C GLU A 199 -19.19 -19.46 -6.97
N LEU A 200 -18.22 -18.58 -7.17
CA LEU A 200 -17.38 -18.05 -6.08
C LEU A 200 -18.20 -17.13 -5.18
N LEU A 201 -19.07 -16.29 -5.76
CA LEU A 201 -19.97 -15.43 -4.97
C LEU A 201 -20.86 -16.27 -4.05
N LYS A 202 -21.43 -17.37 -4.55
CA LYS A 202 -22.23 -18.32 -3.74
C LYS A 202 -21.39 -19.00 -2.66
N GLN A 203 -20.21 -19.50 -3.01
CA GLN A 203 -19.32 -20.20 -2.08
C GLN A 203 -18.91 -19.31 -0.90
N PHE A 204 -18.55 -18.06 -1.16
CA PHE A 204 -18.09 -17.11 -0.14
C PHE A 204 -19.21 -16.22 0.43
N LYS A 205 -20.47 -16.43 0.02
CA LYS A 205 -21.64 -15.64 0.42
C LYS A 205 -21.44 -14.13 0.18
N LEU A 206 -20.84 -13.79 -0.96
CA LEU A 206 -20.57 -12.42 -1.37
C LEU A 206 -21.70 -11.88 -2.27
N PRO A 207 -22.07 -10.60 -2.13
CA PRO A 207 -23.02 -9.96 -3.04
C PRO A 207 -22.43 -9.73 -4.45
N SER A 208 -23.28 -9.47 -5.44
CA SER A 208 -22.84 -9.00 -6.77
C SER A 208 -22.18 -7.62 -6.69
N LEU A 209 -21.44 -7.23 -7.73
CA LEU A 209 -20.70 -5.97 -7.75
C LEU A 209 -21.64 -4.79 -7.59
N THR A 210 -22.71 -4.78 -8.40
CA THR A 210 -23.78 -3.78 -8.36
C THR A 210 -24.39 -3.66 -6.97
N ALA A 211 -24.69 -4.79 -6.31
CA ALA A 211 -25.27 -4.79 -4.97
C ALA A 211 -24.28 -4.28 -3.91
N ALA A 212 -23.00 -4.65 -4.02
CA ALA A 212 -21.95 -4.19 -3.11
C ALA A 212 -21.74 -2.67 -3.20
N ILE A 213 -21.60 -2.13 -4.41
CA ILE A 213 -21.43 -0.69 -4.65
C ILE A 213 -22.62 0.09 -4.14
N ARG A 214 -23.86 -0.33 -4.48
CA ARG A 214 -25.08 0.31 -3.95
C ARG A 214 -25.11 0.33 -2.43
N TYR A 215 -24.83 -0.80 -1.79
CA TYR A 215 -24.85 -0.90 -0.33
C TYR A 215 -23.82 0.02 0.31
N VAL A 216 -22.58 0.02 -0.19
CA VAL A 216 -21.51 0.84 0.37
C VAL A 216 -21.81 2.33 0.22
N HIS A 217 -22.44 2.77 -0.87
CA HIS A 217 -22.84 4.18 -1.01
C HIS A 217 -24.11 4.54 -0.24
N ARG A 218 -25.10 3.65 -0.19
CA ARG A 218 -26.42 3.90 0.43
C ARG A 218 -26.75 2.76 1.42
N PRO A 219 -26.04 2.65 2.55
CA PRO A 219 -26.38 1.63 3.54
C PRO A 219 -27.75 1.94 4.16
N PRO A 220 -28.58 0.91 4.40
CA PRO A 220 -29.87 1.11 5.08
C PRO A 220 -29.67 1.58 6.53
N PRO A 221 -30.69 2.20 7.17
CA PRO A 221 -30.61 2.70 8.55
C PRO A 221 -30.19 1.65 9.59
N GLU A 222 -30.52 0.38 9.35
CA GLU A 222 -30.24 -0.74 10.23
C GLU A 222 -28.81 -1.29 10.05
N ALA A 223 -28.04 -0.74 9.10
CA ALA A 223 -26.66 -1.13 8.89
C ALA A 223 -25.79 -0.77 10.11
N SER A 224 -24.94 -1.69 10.51
CA SER A 224 -23.97 -1.45 11.58
C SER A 224 -22.87 -0.51 11.08
N VAL A 225 -22.86 0.74 11.59
CA VAL A 225 -21.79 1.72 11.34
C VAL A 225 -20.44 1.14 11.75
N GLU A 226 -20.35 0.50 12.92
CA GLU A 226 -19.12 -0.13 13.41
C GLU A 226 -18.61 -1.21 12.44
N SER A 227 -19.49 -2.06 11.91
CA SER A 227 -19.10 -3.08 10.93
C SER A 227 -18.60 -2.47 9.62
N LEU A 228 -19.21 -1.38 9.18
CA LEU A 228 -18.82 -0.67 7.96
C LEU A 228 -17.47 0.06 8.15
N GLU A 229 -17.27 0.72 9.28
CA GLU A 229 -16.02 1.40 9.61
C GLU A 229 -14.87 0.40 9.81
N ALA A 230 -15.16 -0.78 10.37
CA ALA A 230 -14.19 -1.88 10.48
C ALA A 230 -13.95 -2.62 9.15
N GLY A 231 -14.65 -2.26 8.07
CA GLY A 231 -14.52 -2.90 6.76
C GLY A 231 -15.07 -4.33 6.70
N LYS A 232 -15.82 -4.78 7.72
CA LYS A 232 -16.24 -6.18 7.89
C LYS A 232 -17.52 -6.55 7.15
N HIS A 233 -18.23 -5.57 6.59
CA HIS A 233 -19.50 -5.83 5.91
C HIS A 233 -19.28 -6.65 4.62
N PRO A 234 -20.13 -7.64 4.28
CA PRO A 234 -19.95 -8.47 3.07
C PRO A 234 -19.80 -7.69 1.77
N ALA A 235 -20.47 -6.53 1.64
CA ALA A 235 -20.31 -5.64 0.50
C ALA A 235 -18.87 -5.10 0.36
N GLN A 236 -18.24 -4.70 1.47
CA GLN A 236 -16.85 -4.23 1.47
C GLN A 236 -15.88 -5.40 1.29
N GLN A 237 -16.13 -6.51 2.00
CA GLN A 237 -15.33 -7.74 1.89
C GLN A 237 -15.30 -8.28 0.47
N ARG A 238 -16.41 -8.17 -0.28
CA ARG A 238 -16.45 -8.51 -1.70
C ARG A 238 -15.48 -7.66 -2.53
N LEU A 239 -15.47 -6.35 -2.35
CA LEU A 239 -14.61 -5.43 -3.12
C LEU A 239 -13.13 -5.69 -2.79
N VAL A 240 -12.83 -5.88 -1.51
CA VAL A 240 -11.49 -6.25 -1.03
C VAL A 240 -11.06 -7.61 -1.58
N PHE A 241 -11.96 -8.60 -1.59
CA PHE A 241 -11.68 -9.93 -2.11
C PHE A 241 -11.35 -9.89 -3.61
N GLU A 242 -12.14 -9.16 -4.39
CA GLU A 242 -11.91 -8.99 -5.82
C GLU A 242 -10.56 -8.34 -6.11
N GLU A 243 -10.24 -7.23 -5.43
CA GLU A 243 -8.96 -6.54 -5.55
C GLU A 243 -7.77 -7.45 -5.21
N LEU A 244 -7.84 -8.15 -4.06
CA LEU A 244 -6.78 -9.05 -3.62
C LEU A 244 -6.64 -10.26 -4.55
N LEU A 245 -7.75 -10.80 -5.07
CA LEU A 245 -7.72 -11.90 -6.02
C LEU A 245 -7.10 -11.46 -7.35
N ALA A 246 -7.52 -10.32 -7.90
CA ALA A 246 -6.97 -9.76 -9.12
C ALA A 246 -5.46 -9.57 -8.99
N HIS A 247 -5.02 -8.93 -7.90
CA HIS A 247 -3.61 -8.75 -7.57
C HIS A 247 -2.87 -10.09 -7.49
N HIS A 248 -3.42 -11.08 -6.78
CA HIS A 248 -2.82 -12.40 -6.66
C HIS A 248 -2.71 -13.13 -8.00
N LEU A 249 -3.72 -13.03 -8.87
CA LEU A 249 -3.72 -13.63 -10.20
C LEU A 249 -2.67 -12.97 -11.11
N SER A 250 -2.55 -11.63 -11.10
CA SER A 250 -1.51 -10.93 -11.85
C SER A 250 -0.11 -11.40 -11.43
N LEU A 251 0.12 -11.58 -10.13
CA LEU A 251 1.39 -12.10 -9.62
C LEU A 251 1.64 -13.55 -10.01
N ARG A 252 0.60 -14.42 -9.99
CA ARG A 252 0.72 -15.80 -10.48
C ARG A 252 1.03 -15.85 -11.97
N GLN A 253 0.46 -14.96 -12.77
CA GLN A 253 0.81 -14.84 -14.20
C GLN A 253 2.27 -14.44 -14.39
N LEU A 254 2.77 -13.46 -13.62
CA LEU A 254 4.18 -13.08 -13.64
C LEU A 254 5.10 -14.26 -13.25
N ARG A 255 4.76 -15.01 -12.20
CA ARG A 255 5.50 -16.23 -11.82
C ARG A 255 5.48 -17.29 -12.93
N HIS A 256 4.33 -17.51 -13.56
CA HIS A 256 4.22 -18.48 -14.65
C HIS A 256 5.07 -18.06 -15.85
N ALA A 257 5.05 -16.78 -16.21
CA ALA A 257 5.88 -16.22 -17.27
C ALA A 257 7.38 -16.32 -16.94
N ALA A 258 7.77 -16.14 -15.67
CA ALA A 258 9.15 -16.34 -15.23
C ALA A 258 9.57 -17.82 -15.28
N LYS A 259 8.71 -18.75 -14.86
CA LYS A 259 8.98 -20.20 -14.91
C LYS A 259 9.02 -20.77 -16.32
N ALA A 260 8.35 -20.12 -17.28
CA ALA A 260 8.45 -20.47 -18.70
C ALA A 260 9.80 -20.10 -19.33
N GLN A 261 10.59 -19.24 -18.67
CA GLN A 261 11.95 -18.93 -19.10
C GLN A 261 12.89 -20.07 -18.70
N ARG A 262 13.98 -20.24 -19.44
CA ARG A 262 15.00 -21.24 -19.15
C ARG A 262 16.16 -20.61 -18.38
N ALA A 263 16.79 -21.39 -17.51
CA ALA A 263 18.00 -21.03 -16.79
C ALA A 263 19.04 -22.15 -16.85
N PRO A 264 20.34 -21.84 -16.72
CA PRO A 264 21.35 -22.88 -16.65
C PRO A 264 21.20 -23.66 -15.34
N ALA A 265 20.98 -24.97 -15.39
CA ALA A 265 20.99 -25.80 -14.18
C ALA A 265 22.39 -25.81 -13.55
N LEU A 266 22.51 -25.34 -12.30
CA LEU A 266 23.76 -25.20 -11.56
C LEU A 266 23.88 -26.31 -10.51
N ALA A 267 24.05 -27.55 -10.97
CA ALA A 267 24.27 -28.71 -10.10
C ALA A 267 25.77 -28.84 -9.73
N GLY A 268 26.21 -28.05 -8.76
CA GLY A 268 27.57 -28.16 -8.20
C GLY A 268 27.80 -29.52 -7.52
N LEU A 269 29.04 -30.01 -7.54
CA LEU A 269 29.43 -31.29 -6.93
C LEU A 269 29.62 -31.22 -5.40
N GLY A 270 29.64 -30.01 -4.82
CA GLY A 270 29.73 -29.76 -3.38
C GLY A 270 31.14 -29.62 -2.81
N ALA A 271 32.20 -29.84 -3.59
CA ALA A 271 33.58 -29.83 -3.10
C ALA A 271 34.03 -28.43 -2.65
N LEU A 272 33.67 -27.39 -3.41
CA LEU A 272 33.95 -26.01 -3.01
C LEU A 272 33.18 -25.60 -1.75
N ARG A 273 31.94 -26.06 -1.60
CA ARG A 273 31.11 -25.84 -0.42
C ARG A 273 31.75 -26.46 0.82
N GLU A 274 32.15 -27.73 0.75
CA GLU A 274 32.75 -28.43 1.89
C GLU A 274 34.04 -27.74 2.37
N ARG A 275 34.93 -27.38 1.43
CA ARG A 275 36.16 -26.63 1.73
C ARG A 275 35.87 -25.26 2.37
N PHE A 276 34.84 -24.58 1.90
CA PHE A 276 34.44 -23.29 2.47
C PHE A 276 33.88 -23.44 3.87
N LEU A 277 32.96 -24.39 4.10
CA LEU A 277 32.40 -24.63 5.43
C LEU A 277 33.48 -25.02 6.45
N ALA A 278 34.48 -25.81 6.03
CA ALA A 278 35.62 -26.19 6.88
C ALA A 278 36.55 -25.01 7.23
N SER A 279 36.56 -23.93 6.44
CA SER A 279 37.41 -22.76 6.68
C SER A 279 36.75 -21.68 7.55
N LEU A 280 35.43 -21.77 7.78
CA LEU A 280 34.70 -20.81 8.57
C LEU A 280 35.01 -20.96 10.08
N PRO A 281 35.22 -19.86 10.82
CA PRO A 281 35.46 -19.90 12.25
C PRO A 281 34.18 -20.11 13.08
N PHE A 282 33.06 -20.46 12.44
CA PHE A 282 31.75 -20.65 13.06
C PHE A 282 30.94 -21.71 12.29
N ALA A 283 29.97 -22.32 12.97
CA ALA A 283 28.99 -23.21 12.36
C ALA A 283 27.77 -22.42 11.87
N LEU A 284 27.13 -22.90 10.79
CA LEU A 284 25.87 -22.35 10.32
C LEU A 284 24.73 -22.71 11.28
N THR A 285 23.78 -21.79 11.44
CA THR A 285 22.53 -22.05 12.18
C THR A 285 21.61 -22.98 11.40
N ALA A 286 20.60 -23.58 12.05
CA ALA A 286 19.67 -24.47 11.37
C ALA A 286 18.84 -23.71 10.31
N ALA A 287 18.46 -22.46 10.61
CA ALA A 287 17.79 -21.59 9.64
C ALA A 287 18.67 -21.31 8.42
N GLN A 288 19.97 -21.04 8.60
CA GLN A 288 20.90 -20.83 7.48
C GLN A 288 21.05 -22.10 6.64
N GLN A 289 21.21 -23.28 7.27
CA GLN A 289 21.32 -24.56 6.56
C GLN A 289 20.07 -24.87 5.73
N ARG A 290 18.89 -24.64 6.30
CA ARG A 290 17.60 -24.80 5.60
C ARG A 290 17.51 -23.88 4.38
N VAL A 291 17.81 -22.59 4.55
CA VAL A 291 17.75 -21.62 3.44
C VAL A 291 18.77 -21.94 2.36
N VAL A 292 19.97 -22.40 2.72
CA VAL A 292 20.98 -22.87 1.76
C VAL A 292 20.42 -24.05 0.96
N ALA A 293 19.88 -25.09 1.60
CA ALA A 293 19.32 -26.25 0.90
C ALA A 293 18.16 -25.88 -0.05
N GLU A 294 17.30 -24.93 0.35
CA GLU A 294 16.25 -24.38 -0.51
C GLU A 294 16.82 -23.71 -1.77
N ILE A 295 17.88 -22.89 -1.61
CA ILE A 295 18.58 -22.25 -2.74
C ILE A 295 19.25 -23.29 -3.63
N GLU A 296 19.96 -24.26 -3.04
CA GLU A 296 20.68 -25.29 -3.79
C GLU A 296 19.73 -26.10 -4.67
N THR A 297 18.56 -26.46 -4.13
CA THR A 297 17.51 -27.17 -4.85
C THR A 297 16.98 -26.36 -6.04
N ASP A 298 16.77 -25.06 -5.86
CA ASP A 298 16.27 -24.18 -6.92
C ASP A 298 17.32 -23.89 -8.00
N LEU A 299 18.59 -23.75 -7.63
CA LEU A 299 19.70 -23.54 -8.57
C LEU A 299 19.90 -24.75 -9.51
N CYS A 300 19.51 -25.96 -9.08
CA CYS A 300 19.55 -27.16 -9.92
C CYS A 300 18.42 -27.22 -10.97
N ARG A 301 17.44 -26.33 -10.93
CA ARG A 301 16.31 -26.34 -11.88
C ARG A 301 16.66 -25.66 -13.19
N ASP A 302 15.92 -25.99 -14.24
CA ASP A 302 16.07 -25.47 -15.60
C ASP A 302 15.27 -24.19 -15.87
N HIS A 303 14.67 -23.61 -14.84
CA HIS A 303 14.00 -22.31 -14.86
C HIS A 303 14.63 -21.34 -13.86
N PRO A 304 14.56 -20.01 -14.09
CA PRO A 304 15.17 -19.04 -13.19
C PRO A 304 14.67 -19.18 -11.76
N MET A 305 15.62 -19.21 -10.82
CA MET A 305 15.31 -19.02 -9.41
C MET A 305 15.10 -17.53 -9.19
N LEU A 306 13.97 -17.13 -8.61
CA LEU A 306 13.70 -15.77 -8.17
C LEU A 306 13.40 -15.80 -6.68
N ARG A 307 14.43 -15.66 -5.84
CA ARG A 307 14.31 -15.91 -4.40
C ARG A 307 14.68 -14.69 -3.57
N LEU A 308 13.88 -14.42 -2.54
CA LEU A 308 14.12 -13.41 -1.51
C LEU A 308 14.55 -14.10 -0.21
N VAL A 309 15.78 -13.85 0.23
CA VAL A 309 16.27 -14.22 1.56
C VAL A 309 16.08 -13.05 2.50
N GLN A 310 15.24 -13.26 3.50
CA GLN A 310 14.94 -12.32 4.56
C GLN A 310 15.60 -12.78 5.86
N GLY A 311 16.17 -11.86 6.61
CA GLY A 311 16.65 -12.11 7.95
C GLY A 311 17.21 -10.84 8.56
N ASP A 312 17.22 -10.75 9.88
CA ASP A 312 17.66 -9.54 10.58
C ASP A 312 19.10 -9.14 10.21
N VAL A 313 19.47 -7.88 10.46
CA VAL A 313 20.87 -7.45 10.35
C VAL A 313 21.73 -8.36 11.23
N GLY A 314 22.77 -8.95 10.64
CA GLY A 314 23.66 -9.89 11.32
C GLY A 314 23.19 -11.35 11.37
N SER A 315 22.05 -11.71 10.75
CA SER A 315 21.58 -13.11 10.65
C SER A 315 22.42 -14.03 9.76
N GLY A 316 23.48 -13.52 9.13
CA GLY A 316 24.36 -14.32 8.25
C GLY A 316 23.88 -14.47 6.79
N LYS A 317 23.04 -13.56 6.29
CA LYS A 317 22.64 -13.54 4.86
C LYS A 317 23.84 -13.62 3.89
N THR A 318 24.94 -12.95 4.22
CA THR A 318 26.15 -12.93 3.39
C THR A 318 26.81 -14.30 3.25
N VAL A 319 26.78 -15.17 4.29
CA VAL A 319 27.35 -16.53 4.17
C VAL A 319 26.47 -17.43 3.31
N VAL A 320 25.15 -17.25 3.39
CA VAL A 320 24.18 -17.93 2.51
C VAL A 320 24.42 -17.54 1.04
N ALA A 321 24.64 -16.25 0.77
CA ALA A 321 25.00 -15.77 -0.58
C ALA A 321 26.32 -16.35 -1.09
N ALA A 322 27.34 -16.47 -0.23
CA ALA A 322 28.62 -17.07 -0.61
C ALA A 322 28.47 -18.55 -0.99
N LEU A 323 27.67 -19.32 -0.26
CA LEU A 323 27.38 -20.73 -0.57
C LEU A 323 26.66 -20.88 -1.92
N ALA A 324 25.65 -20.04 -2.18
CA ALA A 324 24.97 -20.01 -3.48
C ALA A 324 25.93 -19.65 -4.63
N ALA A 325 26.84 -18.70 -4.40
CA ALA A 325 27.85 -18.32 -5.38
C ALA A 325 28.82 -19.48 -5.67
N LEU A 326 29.27 -20.21 -4.65
CA LEU A 326 30.18 -21.35 -4.82
C LEU A 326 29.56 -22.46 -5.68
N GLN A 327 28.28 -22.80 -5.49
CA GLN A 327 27.59 -23.80 -6.32
C GLN A 327 27.54 -23.37 -7.79
N ALA A 328 27.24 -22.10 -8.05
CA ALA A 328 27.22 -21.54 -9.41
C ALA A 328 28.61 -21.59 -10.06
N ILE A 329 29.65 -21.20 -9.31
CA ILE A 329 31.05 -21.22 -9.76
C ILE A 329 31.52 -22.66 -10.04
N GLU A 330 31.16 -23.60 -9.17
CA GLU A 330 31.47 -25.03 -9.35
C GLU A 330 30.81 -25.62 -10.60
N SER A 331 29.65 -25.08 -11.00
CA SER A 331 28.93 -25.44 -12.23
C SER A 331 29.51 -24.74 -13.49
N GLY A 332 30.61 -24.01 -13.33
CA GLY A 332 31.27 -23.26 -14.40
C GLY A 332 30.52 -22.01 -14.83
N ALA A 333 29.69 -21.43 -13.95
CA ALA A 333 29.00 -20.17 -14.20
C ALA A 333 29.60 -19.03 -13.35
N GLN A 334 29.57 -17.82 -13.89
CA GLN A 334 29.95 -16.61 -13.18
C GLN A 334 28.82 -16.08 -12.32
N VAL A 335 29.19 -15.33 -11.28
CA VAL A 335 28.27 -14.75 -10.30
C VAL A 335 28.52 -13.25 -10.18
N ALA A 336 27.45 -12.47 -10.10
CA ALA A 336 27.52 -11.04 -9.81
C ALA A 336 26.86 -10.74 -8.46
N VAL A 337 27.59 -10.09 -7.54
CA VAL A 337 27.07 -9.63 -6.24
C VAL A 337 26.97 -8.11 -6.24
N MET A 338 25.78 -7.62 -5.89
CA MET A 338 25.45 -6.22 -5.93
C MET A 338 25.11 -5.66 -4.56
N ALA A 339 25.57 -4.44 -4.30
CA ALA A 339 25.13 -3.66 -3.16
C ALA A 339 24.84 -2.20 -3.55
N PRO A 340 23.88 -1.54 -2.87
CA PRO A 340 23.35 -0.23 -3.26
C PRO A 340 24.33 0.91 -3.07
N THR A 341 25.34 0.73 -2.21
CA THR A 341 26.34 1.75 -1.91
C THR A 341 27.73 1.19 -2.13
N GLU A 342 28.67 2.06 -2.47
CA GLU A 342 30.07 1.65 -2.63
C GLU A 342 30.66 1.06 -1.35
N LEU A 343 30.30 1.61 -0.19
CA LEU A 343 30.79 1.13 1.10
C LEU A 343 30.33 -0.31 1.37
N LEU A 344 29.06 -0.62 1.12
CA LEU A 344 28.53 -1.98 1.32
C LEU A 344 29.08 -2.95 0.27
N ALA A 345 29.24 -2.50 -0.98
CA ALA A 345 29.87 -3.30 -2.03
C ALA A 345 31.34 -3.60 -1.68
N GLU A 346 32.09 -2.63 -1.13
CA GLU A 346 33.47 -2.82 -0.71
C GLU A 346 33.56 -3.78 0.50
N GLN A 347 32.61 -3.69 1.43
CA GLN A 347 32.49 -4.65 2.53
C GLN A 347 32.28 -6.07 2.01
N HIS A 348 31.37 -6.26 1.05
CA HIS A 348 31.18 -7.56 0.40
C HIS A 348 32.44 -8.01 -0.32
N TYR A 349 33.11 -7.12 -1.06
CA TYR A 349 34.37 -7.44 -1.74
C TYR A 349 35.42 -7.97 -0.77
N ARG A 350 35.65 -7.29 0.35
CA ARG A 350 36.60 -7.72 1.38
C ARG A 350 36.24 -9.08 1.96
N ASN A 351 34.97 -9.30 2.30
CA ASN A 351 34.49 -10.57 2.87
C ASN A 351 34.66 -11.73 1.89
N PHE A 352 34.13 -11.58 0.67
CA PHE A 352 34.19 -12.61 -0.36
C PHE A 352 35.63 -12.88 -0.81
N HIS A 353 36.46 -11.84 -0.97
CA HIS A 353 37.88 -12.04 -1.29
C HIS A 353 38.60 -12.85 -0.20
N ALA A 354 38.39 -12.51 1.08
CA ALA A 354 38.99 -13.24 2.20
C ALA A 354 38.56 -14.72 2.24
N TRP A 355 37.30 -15.01 1.89
CA TRP A 355 36.75 -16.36 1.88
C TRP A 355 37.12 -17.18 0.65
N LEU A 356 37.18 -16.56 -0.52
CA LEU A 356 37.27 -17.25 -1.81
C LEU A 356 38.70 -17.34 -2.35
N ALA A 357 39.59 -16.39 -2.02
CA ALA A 357 40.99 -16.45 -2.45
C ALA A 357 41.70 -17.74 -1.99
N PRO A 358 41.52 -18.25 -0.75
CA PRO A 358 42.08 -19.55 -0.33
C PRO A 358 41.55 -20.75 -1.12
N LEU A 359 40.41 -20.61 -1.79
CA LEU A 359 39.83 -21.64 -2.65
C LEU A 359 40.34 -21.58 -4.09
N GLY A 360 41.15 -20.57 -4.43
CA GLY A 360 41.67 -20.33 -5.78
C GLY A 360 40.70 -19.57 -6.69
N ILE A 361 39.74 -18.86 -6.11
CA ILE A 361 38.66 -18.18 -6.84
C ILE A 361 38.97 -16.68 -6.90
N GLU A 362 39.15 -16.16 -8.12
CA GLU A 362 39.38 -14.72 -8.35
C GLU A 362 38.08 -13.92 -8.21
N VAL A 363 38.14 -12.79 -7.49
CA VAL A 363 37.01 -11.88 -7.29
C VAL A 363 37.32 -10.55 -7.97
N ALA A 364 36.56 -10.20 -9.01
CA ALA A 364 36.63 -8.91 -9.67
C ALA A 364 35.87 -7.84 -8.88
N TRP A 365 36.47 -6.65 -8.75
CA TRP A 365 35.87 -5.49 -8.11
C TRP A 365 35.48 -4.45 -9.16
N LEU A 366 34.22 -4.03 -9.17
CA LEU A 366 33.71 -2.99 -10.08
C LEU A 366 32.88 -1.95 -9.33
N SER A 367 33.43 -0.74 -9.18
CA SER A 367 32.73 0.41 -8.62
C SER A 367 32.95 1.66 -9.46
N GLY A 368 32.13 2.70 -9.27
CA GLY A 368 32.24 3.96 -10.01
C GLY A 368 33.56 4.71 -9.79
N LYS A 369 34.31 4.37 -8.73
CA LYS A 369 35.63 4.92 -8.40
C LYS A 369 36.79 4.27 -9.16
N ILE A 370 36.63 3.06 -9.69
CA ILE A 370 37.71 2.36 -10.41
C ILE A 370 37.75 2.88 -11.85
N LYS A 371 38.91 3.39 -12.27
CA LYS A 371 39.12 3.95 -13.62
C LYS A 371 40.43 3.43 -14.23
N GLY A 372 40.57 3.64 -15.54
CA GLY A 372 41.80 3.34 -16.27
C GLY A 372 42.14 1.85 -16.29
N LYS A 373 43.43 1.52 -16.20
CA LYS A 373 43.96 0.16 -16.40
C LYS A 373 43.30 -0.89 -15.50
N ALA A 374 43.06 -0.58 -14.23
CA ALA A 374 42.44 -1.51 -13.28
C ALA A 374 41.03 -1.93 -13.71
N ARG A 375 40.24 -0.97 -14.23
CA ARG A 375 38.90 -1.26 -14.76
C ARG A 375 38.98 -2.13 -16.01
N THR A 376 39.88 -1.79 -16.95
CA THR A 376 40.08 -2.58 -18.17
C THR A 376 40.50 -4.01 -17.88
N THR A 377 41.39 -4.22 -16.91
CA THR A 377 41.80 -5.57 -16.48
C THR A 377 40.64 -6.37 -15.89
N ALA A 378 39.83 -5.76 -15.02
CA ALA A 378 38.66 -6.42 -14.43
C ALA A 378 37.62 -6.78 -15.50
N LEU A 379 37.36 -5.89 -16.46
CA LEU A 379 36.44 -6.14 -17.58
C LEU A 379 36.93 -7.30 -18.45
N ALA A 380 38.21 -7.34 -18.79
CA ALA A 380 38.80 -8.43 -19.57
C ALA A 380 38.70 -9.77 -18.82
N ALA A 381 39.00 -9.78 -17.52
CA ALA A 381 38.89 -10.99 -16.70
C ALA A 381 37.46 -11.53 -16.62
N LEU A 382 36.44 -10.66 -16.62
CA LEU A 382 35.03 -11.07 -16.65
C LEU A 382 34.60 -11.59 -18.02
N ALA A 383 34.99 -10.91 -19.10
CA ALA A 383 34.66 -11.30 -20.47
C ALA A 383 35.33 -12.62 -20.88
N GLU A 384 36.54 -12.88 -20.38
CA GLU A 384 37.29 -14.13 -20.61
C GLU A 384 36.90 -15.26 -19.65
N GLY A 385 36.09 -14.97 -18.61
CA GLY A 385 35.67 -15.97 -17.62
C GLY A 385 36.73 -16.30 -16.57
N ARG A 386 37.88 -15.62 -16.54
CA ARG A 386 38.93 -15.80 -15.52
C ARG A 386 38.49 -15.38 -14.12
N ALA A 387 37.63 -14.36 -14.04
CA ALA A 387 37.00 -13.93 -12.79
C ALA A 387 35.62 -14.59 -12.64
N PRO A 388 35.48 -15.67 -11.84
CA PRO A 388 34.20 -16.35 -11.60
C PRO A 388 33.20 -15.52 -10.76
N LEU A 389 33.67 -14.52 -10.01
CA LEU A 389 32.82 -13.65 -9.18
C LEU A 389 33.12 -12.17 -9.47
N ALA A 390 32.07 -11.38 -9.68
CA ALA A 390 32.15 -9.92 -9.70
C ALA A 390 31.39 -9.33 -8.51
N ILE A 391 31.96 -8.32 -7.85
CA ILE A 391 31.29 -7.57 -6.78
C ILE A 391 31.29 -6.09 -7.14
N GLY A 392 30.16 -5.42 -6.96
CA GLY A 392 30.07 -4.02 -7.32
C GLY A 392 28.77 -3.33 -6.96
N THR A 393 28.67 -2.10 -7.43
CA THR A 393 27.45 -1.28 -7.33
C THR A 393 26.71 -1.29 -8.67
N HIS A 394 25.94 -0.25 -8.95
CA HIS A 394 25.30 -0.04 -10.26
C HIS A 394 26.30 -0.04 -11.44
N ALA A 395 27.60 0.10 -11.19
CA ALA A 395 28.65 -0.03 -12.21
C ALA A 395 28.61 -1.37 -12.96
N LEU A 396 28.12 -2.45 -12.32
CA LEU A 396 27.93 -3.76 -12.96
C LEU A 396 26.89 -3.74 -14.11
N PHE A 397 26.01 -2.72 -14.15
CA PHE A 397 25.00 -2.55 -15.19
C PHE A 397 25.50 -1.78 -16.42
N GLN A 398 26.69 -1.18 -16.38
CA GLN A 398 27.20 -0.40 -17.51
C GLN A 398 27.38 -1.29 -18.74
N GLU A 399 27.02 -0.80 -19.93
CA GLU A 399 26.96 -1.61 -21.17
C GLU A 399 28.25 -2.38 -21.47
N ASP A 400 29.39 -1.83 -21.09
CA ASP A 400 30.71 -2.39 -21.33
C ASP A 400 31.12 -3.53 -20.38
N VAL A 401 30.33 -3.83 -19.35
CA VAL A 401 30.52 -5.00 -18.49
C VAL A 401 29.92 -6.23 -19.17
N GLN A 402 30.79 -7.14 -19.64
CA GLN A 402 30.41 -8.40 -20.29
C GLN A 402 30.89 -9.59 -19.47
N PHE A 403 30.01 -10.58 -19.30
CA PHE A 403 30.31 -11.84 -18.63
C PHE A 403 30.41 -12.95 -19.66
N ALA A 404 31.41 -13.83 -19.53
CA ALA A 404 31.54 -15.05 -20.32
C ALA A 404 30.38 -16.02 -20.13
N ARG A 405 29.86 -16.18 -18.90
CA ARG A 405 28.73 -17.07 -18.56
C ARG A 405 28.08 -16.69 -17.22
N LEU A 406 27.31 -15.61 -17.18
CA LEU A 406 26.60 -15.20 -15.95
C LEU A 406 25.44 -16.17 -15.63
N GLY A 407 25.54 -16.91 -14.53
CA GLY A 407 24.51 -17.87 -14.11
C GLY A 407 23.74 -17.48 -12.85
N LEU A 408 24.30 -16.61 -11.99
CA LEU A 408 23.65 -16.16 -10.77
C LEU A 408 23.91 -14.68 -10.49
N VAL A 409 22.86 -13.96 -10.14
CA VAL A 409 22.90 -12.58 -9.68
C VAL A 409 22.43 -12.51 -8.23
N ILE A 410 23.22 -11.92 -7.36
CA ILE A 410 22.92 -11.71 -5.94
C ILE A 410 22.76 -10.22 -5.69
N VAL A 411 21.59 -9.80 -5.21
CA VAL A 411 21.29 -8.39 -4.92
C VAL A 411 21.05 -8.20 -3.42
N ASP A 412 21.90 -7.42 -2.76
CA ASP A 412 21.71 -7.05 -1.35
C ASP A 412 20.93 -5.73 -1.23
N GLU A 413 20.11 -5.61 -0.19
CA GLU A 413 19.26 -4.45 0.10
C GLU A 413 18.43 -3.96 -1.11
N GLN A 414 17.65 -4.86 -1.69
CA GLN A 414 16.92 -4.63 -2.95
C GLN A 414 16.03 -3.40 -3.00
N HIS A 415 15.51 -2.94 -1.85
CA HIS A 415 14.58 -1.82 -1.78
C HIS A 415 15.19 -0.50 -2.25
N ARG A 416 16.53 -0.43 -2.37
CA ARG A 416 17.25 0.74 -2.87
C ARG A 416 17.52 0.73 -4.38
N PHE A 417 17.23 -0.39 -5.06
CA PHE A 417 17.46 -0.52 -6.50
C PHE A 417 16.15 -0.36 -7.30
N GLY A 418 16.22 0.45 -8.36
CA GLY A 418 15.07 0.70 -9.24
C GLY A 418 14.72 -0.51 -10.12
N VAL A 419 13.46 -0.58 -10.57
CA VAL A 419 12.95 -1.69 -11.43
C VAL A 419 13.81 -1.90 -12.69
N HIS A 420 14.21 -0.82 -13.35
CA HIS A 420 15.02 -0.85 -14.57
C HIS A 420 16.41 -1.48 -14.38
N GLN A 421 17.02 -1.30 -13.21
CA GLN A 421 18.32 -1.89 -12.91
C GLN A 421 18.21 -3.42 -12.83
N ARG A 422 17.12 -3.95 -12.26
CA ARG A 422 16.89 -5.40 -12.15
C ARG A 422 16.74 -6.09 -13.51
N LEU A 423 16.07 -5.43 -14.47
CA LEU A 423 15.91 -5.96 -15.82
C LEU A 423 17.25 -6.00 -16.57
N ALA A 424 18.10 -4.96 -16.42
CA ALA A 424 19.37 -4.87 -17.13
C ALA A 424 20.36 -6.02 -16.83
N LEU A 425 20.40 -6.55 -15.60
CA LEU A 425 21.26 -7.72 -15.30
C LEU A 425 20.69 -9.04 -15.80
N ARG A 426 19.37 -9.19 -15.75
CA ARG A 426 18.68 -10.33 -16.34
C ARG A 426 18.97 -10.42 -17.84
N ASP A 427 19.00 -9.27 -18.51
CA ASP A 427 19.24 -9.18 -19.95
C ASP A 427 20.76 -9.30 -20.28
N LYS A 428 21.66 -8.83 -19.40
CA LYS A 428 23.13 -9.04 -19.53
C LYS A 428 23.56 -10.49 -19.40
N GLY A 429 22.90 -11.25 -18.53
CA GLY A 429 23.16 -12.69 -18.40
C GLY A 429 22.43 -13.54 -19.44
N GLN A 430 21.73 -12.91 -20.39
CA GLN A 430 21.02 -13.64 -21.42
C GLN A 430 22.00 -14.30 -22.38
N GLN A 431 22.10 -15.63 -22.30
CA GLN A 431 22.84 -16.45 -23.27
C GLN A 431 21.84 -17.24 -24.10
N GLY A 432 21.46 -16.70 -25.26
CA GLY A 432 20.36 -17.24 -26.06
C GLY A 432 19.03 -17.15 -25.31
N GLU A 433 18.46 -18.32 -24.99
CA GLU A 433 17.20 -18.42 -24.23
C GLU A 433 17.40 -18.46 -22.71
N LEU A 434 18.64 -18.67 -22.23
CA LEU A 434 18.93 -18.84 -20.82
C LEU A 434 18.99 -17.49 -20.10
N ARG A 435 18.42 -17.44 -18.91
CA ARG A 435 18.46 -16.32 -17.98
C ARG A 435 19.21 -16.72 -16.70
N PRO A 436 19.96 -15.81 -16.06
CA PRO A 436 20.61 -16.11 -14.80
C PRO A 436 19.57 -16.29 -13.68
N HIS A 437 19.92 -17.11 -12.69
CA HIS A 437 19.21 -17.16 -11.42
C HIS A 437 19.39 -15.84 -10.66
N GLN A 438 18.41 -15.47 -9.85
CA GLN A 438 18.43 -14.25 -9.04
C GLN A 438 18.14 -14.56 -7.57
N LEU A 439 19.11 -14.22 -6.72
CA LEU A 439 19.00 -14.25 -5.28
C LEU A 439 18.97 -12.82 -4.76
N THR A 440 17.95 -12.49 -3.99
CA THR A 440 17.78 -11.15 -3.43
C THR A 440 17.80 -11.24 -1.91
N MET A 441 18.44 -10.28 -1.25
CA MET A 441 18.56 -10.25 0.21
C MET A 441 18.00 -8.96 0.77
N THR A 442 17.35 -9.04 1.93
CA THR A 442 16.89 -7.87 2.68
C THR A 442 17.09 -8.08 4.18
N ALA A 443 17.50 -7.02 4.86
CA ALA A 443 17.55 -7.01 6.32
C ALA A 443 16.21 -6.63 6.98
N THR A 444 15.28 -6.05 6.22
CA THR A 444 13.97 -5.63 6.76
C THR A 444 13.04 -6.85 6.86
N PRO A 445 12.57 -7.20 8.07
CA PRO A 445 11.57 -8.25 8.19
C PRO A 445 10.25 -7.76 7.60
N ILE A 446 9.87 -8.31 6.46
CA ILE A 446 8.57 -8.09 5.83
C ILE A 446 7.63 -9.18 6.36
N PRO A 447 6.45 -8.83 6.91
CA PRO A 447 5.46 -9.83 7.30
C PRO A 447 5.18 -10.77 6.14
N ARG A 448 5.10 -12.08 6.38
CA ARG A 448 4.95 -13.09 5.31
C ARG A 448 3.76 -12.78 4.40
N THR A 449 2.65 -12.34 4.97
CA THR A 449 1.45 -11.91 4.22
C THR A 449 1.75 -10.74 3.30
N LEU A 450 2.49 -9.74 3.77
CA LEU A 450 2.91 -8.60 2.96
C LEU A 450 3.94 -8.98 1.90
N ALA A 451 4.86 -9.91 2.19
CA ALA A 451 5.82 -10.42 1.22
C ALA A 451 5.12 -11.20 0.09
N MET A 452 4.11 -12.01 0.44
CA MET A 452 3.26 -12.72 -0.51
C MET A 452 2.34 -11.82 -1.36
N THR A 453 2.24 -10.53 -1.03
CA THR A 453 1.47 -9.55 -1.80
C THR A 453 2.39 -8.58 -2.56
N LEU A 454 3.45 -8.05 -1.94
CA LEU A 454 4.34 -7.06 -2.56
C LEU A 454 5.47 -7.68 -3.41
N TYR A 455 5.92 -8.88 -3.06
CA TYR A 455 7.04 -9.58 -3.71
C TYR A 455 6.62 -10.97 -4.17
N ALA A 456 5.35 -11.11 -4.54
CA ALA A 456 4.77 -12.39 -4.88
C ALA A 456 5.19 -12.91 -6.26
N ASP A 457 6.15 -12.28 -6.92
CA ASP A 457 6.91 -12.86 -8.02
C ASP A 457 8.11 -13.69 -7.52
N LEU A 458 8.54 -13.47 -6.26
CA LEU A 458 9.65 -14.15 -5.62
C LEU A 458 9.17 -15.29 -4.71
N ASP A 459 9.98 -16.34 -4.62
CA ASP A 459 9.93 -17.32 -3.53
C ASP A 459 10.64 -16.73 -2.31
N ALA A 460 10.10 -16.91 -1.10
CA ALA A 460 10.64 -16.28 0.11
C ALA A 460 11.24 -17.32 1.07
N SER A 461 12.48 -17.08 1.47
CA SER A 461 13.22 -17.80 2.51
C SER A 461 13.45 -16.88 3.70
N ILE A 462 13.15 -17.35 4.91
CA ILE A 462 13.37 -16.59 6.14
C ILE A 462 14.47 -17.26 6.96
N ILE A 463 15.47 -16.49 7.35
CA ILE A 463 16.46 -16.81 8.39
C ILE A 463 15.93 -16.21 9.70
N ASP A 464 15.22 -17.04 10.45
CA ASP A 464 14.51 -16.72 11.70
C ASP A 464 15.36 -16.96 12.96
N GLU A 465 16.62 -17.34 12.80
CA GLU A 465 17.59 -17.54 13.87
C GLU A 465 18.71 -16.49 13.81
N LEU A 466 19.12 -15.99 14.98
CA LEU A 466 20.31 -15.17 15.12
C LEU A 466 21.52 -16.05 15.45
N PRO A 467 22.74 -15.69 14.98
CA PRO A 467 23.95 -16.42 15.34
C PRO A 467 24.15 -16.46 16.87
N PRO A 468 24.68 -17.57 17.41
CA PRO A 468 24.94 -17.70 18.83
C PRO A 468 25.93 -16.61 19.31
N GLY A 469 25.72 -16.10 20.54
CA GLY A 469 26.57 -15.07 21.16
C GLY A 469 26.14 -13.62 20.91
N ARG A 470 25.09 -13.36 20.11
CA ARG A 470 24.54 -12.01 19.95
C ARG A 470 23.69 -11.60 21.15
N SER A 471 24.10 -10.54 21.83
CA SER A 471 23.29 -9.92 22.89
C SER A 471 22.18 -9.05 22.29
N PRO A 472 20.94 -9.10 22.82
CA PRO A 472 19.85 -8.24 22.36
C PRO A 472 20.16 -6.78 22.66
N VAL A 473 19.77 -5.88 21.75
CA VAL A 473 19.91 -4.43 21.97
C VAL A 473 18.83 -3.96 22.94
N GLN A 474 19.22 -3.25 24.00
CA GLN A 474 18.25 -2.57 24.88
C GLN A 474 17.73 -1.31 24.21
N THR A 475 16.46 -1.34 23.82
CA THR A 475 15.78 -0.20 23.19
C THR A 475 14.87 0.49 24.20
N VAL A 476 15.00 1.80 24.35
CA VAL A 476 14.19 2.63 25.27
C VAL A 476 13.59 3.83 24.54
N VAL A 477 12.34 4.17 24.84
CA VAL A 477 11.67 5.38 24.33
C VAL A 477 11.80 6.47 25.38
N ILE A 478 12.35 7.63 24.99
CA ILE A 478 12.68 8.72 25.91
C ILE A 478 12.02 10.02 25.43
N PRO A 479 11.38 10.80 26.32
CA PRO A 479 10.82 12.10 25.97
C PRO A 479 11.90 13.08 25.46
N GLY A 480 11.54 13.92 24.49
CA GLY A 480 12.51 14.79 23.79
C GLY A 480 13.26 15.79 24.67
N ASN A 481 12.71 16.14 25.84
CA ASN A 481 13.37 17.02 26.82
C ASN A 481 14.61 16.39 27.49
N ARG A 482 14.74 15.06 27.50
CA ARG A 482 15.91 14.34 28.05
C ARG A 482 17.03 14.11 27.03
N ARG A 483 16.94 14.73 25.85
CA ARG A 483 17.98 14.68 24.82
C ARG A 483 19.39 15.02 25.33
N PRO A 484 19.60 16.02 26.21
CA PRO A 484 20.95 16.33 26.72
C PRO A 484 21.60 15.15 27.47
N GLU A 485 20.82 14.37 28.22
CA GLU A 485 21.31 13.19 28.95
C GLU A 485 21.82 12.11 27.99
N ILE A 486 21.17 11.97 26.82
CA ILE A 486 21.60 11.02 25.79
C ILE A 486 22.89 11.47 25.13
N VAL A 487 23.05 12.77 24.86
CA VAL A 487 24.30 13.32 24.31
C VAL A 487 25.46 13.07 25.27
N GLU A 488 25.25 13.31 26.57
CA GLU A 488 26.27 13.05 27.58
C GLU A 488 26.60 11.56 27.72
N ARG A 489 25.59 10.68 27.67
CA ARG A 489 25.81 9.23 27.69
C ARG A 489 26.61 8.75 26.48
N VAL A 490 26.38 9.31 25.28
CA VAL A 490 27.17 9.01 24.08
C VAL A 490 28.61 9.51 24.26
N ARG A 491 28.80 10.73 24.79
CA ARG A 491 30.13 11.31 25.08
C ARG A 491 30.94 10.49 26.09
N GLN A 492 30.28 9.76 26.99
CA GLN A 492 30.95 8.87 27.94
C GLN A 492 31.30 7.51 27.34
N ALA A 493 30.58 7.08 26.29
CA ALA A 493 30.75 5.78 25.65
C ALA A 493 31.68 5.81 24.42
N CYS A 494 31.84 6.97 23.79
CA CYS A 494 32.69 7.24 22.63
C CYS A 494 33.83 8.17 23.02
#